data_AF-A0AA35TSK7-F1
#
_entry.id   AF-A0AA35TSK7-F1
#
_cell.length_a   1.000
_cell.length_b   1.000
_cell.length_c   1.000
_cell.angle_alpha   90.00
_cell.angle_beta   90.00
_cell.angle_gamma   90.00
#
_symmetry.space_group_name_H-M   'P 1'
#
loop_
_entity.id
_entity.type
_entity.pdbx_description
1 polymer ?
#
loop_
_entity_poly.entity_id
_entity_poly.type
_entity_poly.pdbx_seq_one_letter_code
_entity_poly.pdbx_strand_id
1 'polypeptide(L)'
;MTGKAVRRYFSSEFRCSHFWFVHEDWRSFAYSPWMPYWWRVQWIYLAYRCTLSFYFLVWLAYSIYSSWFHGKLEQHFSFLANWSFLLWNAYLFISAINVSVNQLRQYCSQKKSCEDRQLSKRSCRRICCTCGKDRSTLCDKISWLFFTVSTEVAVIVTLLYWMILSGGDDDDTRGSALNLHIHLLNGITAVLDLWVTGFPVHIFHFLYTFLYAACYIAFTGVHYATNTTGSSEGNEYIYPVLDYGSKPSLAVGVVLGVMLGLLPLIHILFISQYLVRVWIIARLHKRFETYRKFLPVVQETETDLNNDNEGMSEAGTSRMTFSTTADNHCDV
;
A
#
# COMPACT_ATOMS: atom_id res chain seq x y z
N MET A 1 -10.38 -20.59 -4.21
CA MET A 1 -8.94 -20.87 -4.47
C MET A 1 -8.68 -22.27 -3.93
N THR A 2 -7.98 -23.12 -4.67
CA THR A 2 -7.59 -24.45 -4.17
C THR A 2 -6.52 -24.30 -3.08
N GLY A 3 -6.39 -25.27 -2.16
CA GLY A 3 -5.40 -25.21 -1.08
C GLY A 3 -3.94 -25.11 -1.57
N LYS A 4 -3.65 -25.62 -2.77
CA LYS A 4 -2.33 -25.50 -3.43
C LYS A 4 -2.01 -24.06 -3.84
N ALA A 5 -2.99 -23.33 -4.39
CA ALA A 5 -2.81 -21.93 -4.79
C ALA A 5 -2.54 -21.01 -3.59
N VAL A 6 -3.26 -21.23 -2.48
CA VAL A 6 -3.03 -20.50 -1.23
C VAL A 6 -1.63 -20.76 -0.68
N ARG A 7 -1.19 -22.02 -0.64
CA ARG A 7 0.16 -22.39 -0.16
C ARG A 7 1.26 -21.77 -1.01
N ARG A 8 1.12 -21.75 -2.34
CA ARG A 8 2.09 -21.11 -3.25
C ARG A 8 2.16 -19.60 -3.05
N TYR A 9 1.00 -18.94 -2.90
CA TYR A 9 0.95 -17.50 -2.61
C TYR A 9 1.75 -17.17 -1.34
N PHE A 10 1.45 -17.83 -0.21
CA PHE A 10 2.18 -17.61 1.03
C PHE A 10 3.67 -17.95 0.92
N SER A 11 4.03 -19.03 0.21
CA SER A 11 5.45 -19.37 -0.02
C SER A 11 6.18 -18.30 -0.85
N SER A 12 5.46 -17.64 -1.75
CA SER A 12 5.98 -16.55 -2.59
C SER A 12 6.12 -15.22 -1.83
N GLU A 13 5.35 -15.01 -0.77
CA GLU A 13 5.42 -13.80 0.07
C GLU A 13 6.77 -13.69 0.81
N PHE A 14 7.41 -14.81 1.17
CA PHE A 14 8.69 -14.82 1.89
C PHE A 14 9.93 -14.58 1.01
N ARG A 15 9.77 -14.07 -0.21
CA ARG A 15 10.90 -13.70 -1.08
C ARG A 15 11.55 -12.41 -0.58
N CYS A 16 12.88 -12.34 -0.63
CA CYS A 16 13.62 -11.12 -0.28
C CYS A 16 13.20 -9.90 -1.12
N SER A 17 12.69 -10.10 -2.34
CA SER A 17 12.18 -9.01 -3.17
C SER A 17 10.95 -8.30 -2.59
N HIS A 18 10.13 -9.00 -1.79
CA HIS A 18 8.97 -8.41 -1.10
C HIS A 18 9.32 -7.81 0.27
N PHE A 19 10.52 -8.08 0.77
CA PHE A 19 11.08 -7.30 1.87
C PHE A 19 11.43 -5.89 1.39
N TRP A 20 11.94 -5.78 0.17
CA TRP A 20 12.22 -4.49 -0.47
C TRP A 20 11.02 -3.97 -1.25
N PHE A 21 11.04 -2.68 -1.58
CA PHE A 21 10.06 -2.06 -2.47
C PHE A 21 10.37 -2.36 -3.94
N VAL A 22 10.39 -3.64 -4.33
CA VAL A 22 10.63 -4.07 -5.72
C VAL A 22 9.34 -4.59 -6.32
N HIS A 23 8.85 -3.94 -7.38
CA HIS A 23 7.62 -4.34 -8.06
C HIS A 23 7.76 -4.21 -9.57
N GLU A 24 7.26 -5.20 -10.31
CA GLU A 24 7.45 -5.28 -11.76
C GLU A 24 6.59 -4.27 -12.53
N ASP A 25 5.39 -3.97 -12.03
CA ASP A 25 4.43 -3.08 -12.69
C ASP A 25 4.36 -1.71 -12.03
N TRP A 26 4.97 -0.73 -12.66
CA TRP A 26 4.93 0.67 -12.23
C TRP A 26 3.49 1.24 -12.20
N ARG A 27 2.55 0.67 -12.97
CA ARG A 27 1.16 1.16 -13.01
C ARG A 27 0.43 0.98 -11.69
N SER A 28 0.83 0.00 -10.88
CA SER A 28 0.32 -0.14 -9.50
C SER A 28 0.50 1.14 -8.67
N PHE A 29 1.48 1.97 -9.01
CA PHE A 29 1.78 3.21 -8.28
C PHE A 29 1.17 4.47 -8.90
N ALA A 30 0.83 4.42 -10.19
CA ALA A 30 0.34 5.58 -10.93
C ALA A 30 -1.14 5.49 -11.27
N TYR A 31 -1.74 4.30 -11.30
CA TYR A 31 -3.10 4.05 -11.77
C TYR A 31 -3.99 3.46 -10.68
N SER A 32 -5.28 3.81 -10.75
CA SER A 32 -6.29 3.10 -9.96
C SER A 32 -6.62 1.77 -10.65
N PRO A 33 -6.63 0.63 -9.92
CA PRO A 33 -6.91 -0.67 -10.50
C PRO A 33 -8.40 -0.88 -10.81
N TRP A 34 -9.27 0.05 -10.38
CA TRP A 34 -10.72 0.07 -10.67
C TRP A 34 -11.07 0.74 -12.00
N MET A 35 -10.11 1.45 -12.61
CA MET A 35 -10.31 2.17 -13.86
C MET A 35 -9.57 1.47 -14.99
N PRO A 36 -10.04 1.61 -16.24
CA PRO A 36 -9.29 1.09 -17.35
C PRO A 36 -7.86 1.63 -17.40
N TYR A 37 -6.87 0.80 -17.77
CA TYR A 37 -5.46 1.21 -17.91
C TYR A 37 -5.20 2.13 -19.12
N TRP A 38 -6.23 2.76 -19.66
CA TRP A 38 -6.12 3.77 -20.70
C TRP A 38 -5.71 5.08 -20.06
N TRP A 39 -4.56 5.62 -20.49
CA TRP A 39 -3.99 6.83 -19.92
C TRP A 39 -4.96 8.01 -19.87
N ARG A 40 -5.89 8.13 -20.84
CA ARG A 40 -6.91 9.20 -20.85
C ARG A 40 -7.90 9.12 -19.69
N VAL A 41 -8.27 7.92 -19.24
CA VAL A 41 -9.22 7.74 -18.13
C VAL A 41 -8.54 8.02 -16.79
N GLN A 42 -7.24 7.75 -16.70
CA GLN A 42 -6.44 7.93 -15.49
C GLN A 42 -6.23 9.40 -15.09
N TRP A 43 -6.60 10.37 -15.95
CA TRP A 43 -6.71 11.77 -15.54
C TRP A 43 -7.74 11.99 -14.43
N ILE A 44 -8.79 11.16 -14.35
CA ILE A 44 -9.78 11.20 -13.26
C ILE A 44 -9.11 10.82 -11.94
N TYR A 45 -8.28 9.77 -11.95
CA TYR A 45 -7.52 9.35 -10.77
C TYR A 45 -6.49 10.41 -10.35
N LEU A 46 -5.82 11.06 -11.31
CA LEU A 46 -4.94 12.19 -11.01
C LEU A 46 -5.70 13.35 -10.35
N ALA A 47 -6.87 13.73 -10.88
CA ALA A 47 -7.70 14.77 -10.28
C ALA A 47 -8.08 14.42 -8.83
N TYR A 48 -8.51 13.17 -8.59
CA TYR A 48 -8.76 12.66 -7.23
C TYR A 48 -7.53 12.82 -6.31
N ARG A 49 -6.34 12.41 -6.76
CA ARG A 49 -5.12 12.52 -5.95
C ARG A 49 -4.75 13.96 -5.62
N CYS A 50 -4.85 14.87 -6.59
CA CYS A 50 -4.59 16.29 -6.37
C CYS A 50 -5.61 16.91 -5.41
N THR A 51 -6.89 16.62 -5.57
CA THR A 51 -7.95 17.13 -4.68
C THR A 51 -7.78 16.61 -3.27
N LEU A 52 -7.51 15.31 -3.09
CA LEU A 52 -7.31 14.71 -1.77
C LEU A 52 -6.09 15.30 -1.07
N SER A 53 -4.96 15.42 -1.78
CA SER A 53 -3.74 16.03 -1.24
C SER A 53 -3.96 17.49 -0.84
N PHE A 54 -4.63 18.28 -1.68
CA PHE A 54 -4.94 19.68 -1.36
C PHE A 54 -5.88 19.79 -0.15
N TYR A 55 -6.93 18.97 -0.08
CA TYR A 55 -7.86 18.95 1.04
C TYR A 55 -7.14 18.69 2.36
N PHE A 56 -6.33 17.64 2.45
CA PHE A 56 -5.58 17.32 3.67
C PHE A 56 -4.53 18.40 4.01
N LEU A 57 -3.92 19.01 3.00
CA LEU A 57 -2.95 20.10 3.20
C LEU A 57 -3.60 21.33 3.85
N VAL A 58 -4.83 21.67 3.46
CA VAL A 58 -5.60 22.75 4.11
C VAL A 58 -5.86 22.43 5.57
N TRP A 59 -6.24 21.20 5.89
CA TRP A 59 -6.44 20.77 7.28
C TRP A 59 -5.15 20.73 8.09
N LEU A 60 -4.03 20.36 7.46
CA LEU A 60 -2.71 20.43 8.09
C LEU A 60 -2.34 21.88 8.43
N ALA A 61 -2.51 22.80 7.48
CA ALA A 61 -2.27 24.22 7.70
C ALA A 61 -3.17 24.77 8.82
N TYR A 62 -4.46 24.41 8.82
CA TYR A 62 -5.38 24.79 9.87
C TYR A 62 -5.00 24.23 11.24
N SER A 63 -4.57 22.97 11.31
CA SER A 63 -4.14 22.32 12.56
C SER A 63 -2.90 23.00 13.17
N ILE A 64 -1.89 23.29 12.33
CA ILE A 64 -0.67 24.00 12.73
C ILE A 64 -1.02 25.44 13.15
N TYR A 65 -1.84 26.14 12.35
CA TYR A 65 -2.27 27.51 12.66
C TYR A 65 -3.03 27.58 13.99
N SER A 66 -3.98 26.67 14.21
CA SER A 66 -4.75 26.60 15.46
C SER A 66 -3.83 26.36 16.65
N SER A 67 -2.86 25.46 16.51
CA SER A 67 -1.89 25.17 17.58
C SER A 67 -0.98 26.36 17.87
N TRP A 68 -0.52 27.06 16.83
CA TRP A 68 0.26 28.29 16.97
C TRP A 68 -0.55 29.41 17.64
N PHE A 69 -1.79 29.63 17.21
CA PHE A 69 -2.68 30.67 17.72
C PHE A 69 -2.94 30.52 19.23
N HIS A 70 -3.06 29.28 19.72
CA HIS A 70 -3.26 28.99 21.13
C HIS A 70 -1.95 28.80 21.92
N GLY A 71 -0.78 29.05 21.33
CA GLY A 71 0.53 28.92 22.00
C GLY A 71 0.95 27.46 22.29
N LYS A 72 0.37 26.48 21.60
CA LYS A 72 0.59 25.04 21.80
C LYS A 72 1.39 24.37 20.69
N LEU A 73 2.20 25.14 19.95
CA LEU A 73 2.92 24.64 18.78
C LEU A 73 3.94 23.54 19.12
N GLU A 74 4.65 23.65 20.25
CA GLU A 74 5.61 22.62 20.67
C GLU A 74 4.90 21.30 21.03
N GLN A 75 3.76 21.40 21.72
CA GLN A 75 2.91 20.25 22.07
C GLN A 75 2.36 19.58 20.80
N HIS A 76 2.00 20.39 19.79
CA HIS A 76 1.54 19.88 18.51
C HIS A 76 2.52 18.86 17.91
N PHE A 77 3.82 19.17 17.90
CA PHE A 77 4.83 18.26 17.36
C PHE A 77 5.26 17.13 18.32
N SER A 78 4.64 17.01 19.49
CA SER A 78 4.91 15.93 20.44
C SER A 78 3.91 14.77 20.31
N PHE A 79 2.66 15.06 19.91
CA PHE A 79 1.62 14.04 19.80
C PHE A 79 1.77 13.14 18.56
N LEU A 80 1.60 11.82 18.77
CA LEU A 80 1.60 10.79 17.73
C LEU A 80 0.58 11.07 16.63
N ALA A 81 -0.59 11.60 17.01
CA ALA A 81 -1.65 11.91 16.06
C ALA A 81 -1.20 12.97 15.04
N ASN A 82 -0.43 13.97 15.47
CA ASN A 82 0.10 14.99 14.58
C ASN A 82 1.28 14.48 13.75
N TRP A 83 2.14 13.62 14.31
CA TRP A 83 3.16 12.90 13.53
C TRP A 83 2.54 12.03 12.43
N SER A 84 1.48 11.30 12.76
CA SER A 84 0.70 10.51 11.81
C SER A 84 0.06 11.39 10.73
N PHE A 85 -0.52 12.52 11.12
CA PHE A 85 -1.17 13.45 10.20
C PHE A 85 -0.18 14.12 9.23
N LEU A 86 1.02 14.48 9.71
CA LEU A 86 2.12 14.96 8.88
C LEU A 86 2.59 13.90 7.88
N LEU A 87 2.77 12.65 8.35
CA LEU A 87 3.19 11.54 7.51
C LEU A 87 2.14 11.22 6.42
N TRP A 88 0.86 11.27 6.78
CA TRP A 88 -0.26 11.12 5.85
C TRP A 88 -0.28 12.21 4.77
N ASN A 89 -0.09 13.47 5.16
CA ASN A 89 -0.01 14.59 4.22
C ASN A 89 1.20 14.47 3.27
N ALA A 90 2.36 14.08 3.81
CA ALA A 90 3.56 13.84 3.01
C ALA A 90 3.31 12.72 2.00
N TYR A 91 2.69 11.61 2.42
CA TYR A 91 2.28 10.52 1.54
C TYR A 91 1.37 11.02 0.40
N LEU A 92 0.27 11.72 0.73
CA LEU A 92 -0.69 12.19 -0.27
C LEU A 92 -0.03 13.13 -1.30
N PHE A 93 0.85 14.01 -0.84
CA PHE A 93 1.60 14.92 -1.70
C PHE A 93 2.57 14.19 -2.62
N ILE A 94 3.38 13.27 -2.09
CA ILE A 94 4.31 12.44 -2.88
C ILE A 94 3.52 11.60 -3.89
N SER A 95 2.39 11.02 -3.49
CA SER A 95 1.52 10.25 -4.39
C SER A 95 0.94 11.11 -5.51
N ALA A 96 0.49 12.34 -5.23
CA ALA A 96 -0.01 13.26 -6.25
C ALA A 96 1.08 13.65 -7.25
N ILE A 97 2.30 13.91 -6.78
CA ILE A 97 3.47 14.15 -7.65
C ILE A 97 3.76 12.91 -8.48
N ASN A 98 3.80 11.72 -7.87
CA ASN A 98 4.14 10.49 -8.56
C ASN A 98 3.16 10.18 -9.71
N VAL A 99 1.85 10.31 -9.45
CA VAL A 99 0.82 10.14 -10.48
C VAL A 99 0.95 11.22 -11.57
N SER A 100 1.19 12.47 -11.19
CA SER A 100 1.37 13.58 -12.14
C SER A 100 2.53 13.35 -13.10
N VAL A 101 3.71 13.00 -12.57
CA VAL A 101 4.92 12.74 -13.35
C VAL A 101 4.70 11.58 -14.31
N ASN A 102 4.11 10.49 -13.83
CA ASN A 102 3.82 9.33 -14.65
C ASN A 102 2.79 9.63 -15.75
N GLN A 103 1.76 10.42 -15.45
CA GLN A 103 0.75 10.83 -16.42
C GLN A 103 1.35 11.72 -17.52
N LEU A 104 2.21 12.67 -17.14
CA LEU A 104 2.93 13.53 -18.09
C LEU A 104 3.90 12.73 -18.98
N ARG A 105 4.63 11.77 -18.41
CA ARG A 105 5.53 10.87 -19.17
C ARG A 105 4.75 10.08 -20.22
N GLN A 106 3.58 9.54 -19.87
CA GLN A 106 2.75 8.82 -20.82
C GLN A 106 2.20 9.74 -21.92
N TYR A 107 1.71 10.93 -21.56
CA TYR A 107 1.24 11.91 -22.54
C TYR A 107 2.32 12.28 -23.55
N CYS A 108 3.53 12.61 -23.07
CA CYS A 108 4.68 12.94 -23.91
C CYS A 108 5.12 11.76 -24.77
N SER A 109 5.12 10.53 -24.23
CA SER A 109 5.46 9.32 -24.99
C SER A 109 4.46 9.05 -26.11
N GLN A 110 3.16 9.24 -25.87
CA GLN A 110 2.12 9.10 -26.90
C GLN A 110 2.23 10.17 -27.98
N LYS A 111 2.49 11.43 -27.59
CA LYS A 111 2.72 12.52 -28.54
C LYS A 111 3.91 12.22 -29.47
N LYS A 112 5.04 11.80 -28.89
CA LYS A 112 6.21 11.35 -29.67
C LYS A 112 5.88 10.17 -30.57
N SER A 113 5.14 9.16 -30.10
CA SER A 113 4.75 8.03 -30.94
C SER A 113 3.85 8.45 -32.12
N CYS A 114 3.00 9.46 -31.99
CA CYS A 114 2.19 9.99 -33.10
C CYS A 114 3.06 10.78 -34.10
N GLU A 115 3.98 11.61 -33.61
CA GLU A 115 4.95 12.35 -34.43
C GLU A 115 5.88 11.38 -35.18
N ASP A 116 6.42 10.39 -34.47
CA ASP A 116 7.25 9.32 -35.03
C ASP A 116 6.46 8.42 -35.98
N ARG A 117 5.17 8.14 -35.74
CA ARG A 117 4.34 7.32 -36.65
C ARG A 117 4.04 8.04 -37.97
N GLN A 118 4.07 9.37 -37.99
CA GLN A 118 4.06 10.14 -39.23
C GLN A 118 5.41 10.05 -39.97
N LEU A 119 6.54 10.01 -39.25
CA LEU A 119 7.89 9.81 -39.83
C LEU A 119 8.22 8.33 -40.17
N SER A 120 7.60 7.37 -39.49
CA SER A 120 7.98 5.95 -39.43
C SER A 120 7.12 5.05 -40.32
N LYS A 121 6.40 5.59 -41.31
CA LYS A 121 5.97 4.78 -42.46
C LYS A 121 7.16 4.17 -43.23
N ARG A 122 8.42 4.47 -42.86
CA ARG A 122 9.64 3.98 -43.50
C ARG A 122 10.49 2.97 -42.74
N SER A 123 10.24 2.63 -41.48
CA SER A 123 11.14 1.69 -40.80
C SER A 123 10.45 0.87 -39.71
N CYS A 124 9.92 -0.27 -40.13
CA CYS A 124 9.46 -1.31 -39.23
C CYS A 124 10.59 -2.32 -39.04
N ARG A 125 11.06 -2.48 -37.80
CA ARG A 125 11.40 -3.75 -37.14
C ARG A 125 12.42 -3.50 -36.05
N ARG A 126 12.05 -3.86 -34.83
CA ARG A 126 12.83 -4.63 -33.85
C ARG A 126 12.45 -4.19 -32.44
N ILE A 127 11.53 -4.91 -31.80
CA ILE A 127 11.55 -5.01 -30.34
C ILE A 127 11.20 -6.46 -29.99
N CYS A 128 12.25 -7.26 -29.79
CA CYS A 128 12.18 -8.52 -29.06
C CYS A 128 12.65 -8.23 -27.63
N CYS A 129 11.84 -8.72 -26.69
CA CYS A 129 12.29 -9.36 -25.46
C CYS A 129 12.88 -8.45 -24.36
N THR A 130 12.06 -8.11 -23.36
CA THR A 130 12.54 -7.78 -22.01
C THR A 130 11.78 -8.60 -20.98
N CYS A 131 12.42 -9.68 -20.51
CA CYS A 131 12.03 -10.41 -19.30
C CYS A 131 12.24 -9.54 -18.04
N GLY A 132 11.52 -9.87 -16.96
CA GLY A 132 11.30 -9.06 -15.75
C GLY A 132 12.50 -8.34 -15.15
N LYS A 133 12.61 -7.04 -15.43
CA LYS A 133 13.42 -6.09 -14.66
C LYS A 133 12.47 -5.21 -13.85
N ASP A 134 12.83 -4.92 -12.59
CA ASP A 134 12.19 -3.89 -11.76
C ASP A 134 12.02 -2.60 -12.58
N ARG A 135 10.77 -2.20 -12.81
CA ARG A 135 10.44 -0.98 -13.57
C ARG A 135 10.00 0.16 -12.66
N SER A 136 9.98 -0.05 -11.34
CA SER A 136 9.57 0.95 -10.37
C SER A 136 10.69 2.00 -10.19
N THR A 137 10.29 3.27 -10.24
CA THR A 137 11.20 4.40 -10.04
C THR A 137 11.42 4.64 -8.55
N LEU A 138 12.45 5.42 -8.18
CA LEU A 138 12.67 5.80 -6.78
C LEU A 138 11.43 6.50 -6.18
N CYS A 139 10.73 7.33 -6.96
CA CYS A 139 9.50 7.97 -6.53
C CYS A 139 8.39 6.96 -6.21
N ASP A 140 8.29 5.87 -6.99
CA ASP A 140 7.30 4.81 -6.73
C ASP A 140 7.59 4.11 -5.40
N LYS A 141 8.86 3.80 -5.14
CA LYS A 141 9.32 3.14 -3.90
C LYS A 141 9.11 4.02 -2.68
N ILE A 142 9.45 5.31 -2.77
CA ILE A 142 9.20 6.28 -1.70
C ILE A 142 7.69 6.42 -1.45
N SER A 143 6.88 6.57 -2.52
CA SER A 143 5.42 6.62 -2.39
C SER A 143 4.86 5.40 -1.68
N TRP A 144 5.41 4.21 -1.98
CA TRP A 144 4.96 2.95 -1.42
C TRP A 144 5.35 2.77 0.05
N LEU A 145 6.56 3.19 0.44
CA LEU A 145 6.98 3.24 1.84
C LEU A 145 6.07 4.18 2.65
N PHE A 146 5.89 5.40 2.16
CA PHE A 146 5.04 6.39 2.82
C PHE A 146 3.59 5.92 2.92
N PHE A 147 3.04 5.30 1.87
CA PHE A 147 1.72 4.67 1.91
C PHE A 147 1.63 3.61 3.01
N THR A 148 2.58 2.67 3.04
CA THR A 148 2.61 1.56 3.98
C THR A 148 2.55 2.08 5.42
N VAL A 149 3.47 2.98 5.78
CA VAL A 149 3.56 3.48 7.16
C VAL A 149 2.40 4.41 7.48
N SER A 150 2.07 5.36 6.60
CA SER A 150 1.06 6.38 6.90
C SER A 150 -0.35 5.81 7.06
N THR A 151 -0.75 4.88 6.19
CA THR A 151 -2.11 4.30 6.24
C THR A 151 -2.33 3.46 7.49
N GLU A 152 -1.36 2.61 7.84
CA GLU A 152 -1.46 1.77 9.04
C GLU A 152 -1.42 2.61 10.31
N VAL A 153 -0.50 3.58 10.41
CA VAL A 153 -0.41 4.47 11.56
C VAL A 153 -1.69 5.31 11.71
N ALA A 154 -2.29 5.80 10.62
CA ALA A 154 -3.54 6.55 10.69
C ALA A 154 -4.66 5.72 11.34
N VAL A 155 -4.82 4.46 10.94
CA VAL A 155 -5.81 3.55 11.54
C VAL A 155 -5.48 3.21 13.00
N ILE A 156 -4.21 2.97 13.31
CA ILE A 156 -3.76 2.73 14.69
C ILE A 156 -4.08 3.95 15.57
N VAL A 157 -3.78 5.17 15.12
CA VAL A 157 -4.08 6.41 15.85
C VAL A 157 -5.58 6.58 16.05
N THR A 158 -6.41 6.30 15.05
CA THR A 158 -7.87 6.31 15.19
C THR A 158 -8.30 5.39 16.32
N LEU A 159 -7.83 4.13 16.32
CA LEU A 159 -8.21 3.15 17.32
C LEU A 159 -7.70 3.51 18.71
N LEU A 160 -6.44 3.92 18.85
CA LEU A 160 -5.88 4.33 20.14
C LEU A 160 -6.63 5.52 20.72
N TYR A 161 -7.00 6.49 19.88
CA TYR A 161 -7.79 7.63 20.34
C TYR A 161 -9.13 7.16 20.91
N TRP A 162 -9.95 6.44 20.13
CA TRP A 162 -11.30 6.05 20.55
C TRP A 162 -11.34 4.97 21.64
N MET A 163 -10.32 4.12 21.73
CA MET A 163 -10.26 3.07 22.76
C MET A 163 -9.67 3.53 24.08
N ILE A 164 -8.74 4.51 24.06
CA ILE A 164 -7.91 4.83 25.22
C ILE A 164 -8.01 6.31 25.63
N LEU A 165 -8.07 7.24 24.68
CA LEU A 165 -7.89 8.67 24.96
C LEU A 165 -9.21 9.45 24.98
N SER A 166 -10.19 9.09 24.15
CA SER A 166 -11.41 9.88 23.98
C SER A 166 -12.28 9.99 25.24
N GLY A 167 -12.10 9.09 26.21
CA GLY A 167 -12.79 9.17 27.50
C GLY A 167 -12.24 10.26 28.44
N GLY A 168 -11.07 10.81 28.15
CA GLY A 168 -10.46 11.91 28.90
C GLY A 168 -10.77 13.29 28.34
N ASP A 169 -11.28 13.38 27.11
CA ASP A 169 -11.67 14.65 26.48
C ASP A 169 -13.09 15.06 26.91
N ASP A 170 -13.32 16.37 27.07
CA ASP A 170 -14.68 16.90 27.19
C ASP A 170 -15.45 16.76 25.86
N ASP A 171 -16.78 16.86 25.94
CA ASP A 171 -17.65 16.63 24.76
C ASP A 171 -17.37 17.62 23.62
N ASP A 172 -17.00 18.86 23.95
CA ASP A 172 -16.67 19.90 22.97
C ASP A 172 -15.35 19.59 22.25
N THR A 173 -14.30 19.17 22.95
CA THR A 173 -13.01 18.79 22.35
C THR A 173 -13.15 17.53 21.51
N ARG A 174 -13.84 16.51 22.05
CA ARG A 174 -14.06 15.22 21.41
C ARG A 174 -14.91 15.34 20.14
N GLY A 175 -15.91 16.23 20.17
CA GLY A 175 -16.76 16.54 19.02
C GLY A 175 -16.17 17.58 18.06
N SER A 176 -15.04 18.20 18.40
CA SER A 176 -14.47 19.27 17.59
C SER A 176 -14.09 18.77 16.20
N ALA A 177 -14.33 19.62 15.20
CA ALA A 177 -14.06 19.27 13.80
C ALA A 177 -12.59 18.87 13.57
N LEU A 178 -11.65 19.53 14.27
CA LEU A 178 -10.22 19.23 14.16
C LEU A 178 -9.87 17.86 14.76
N ASN A 179 -10.43 17.53 15.93
CA ASN A 179 -10.21 16.24 16.57
C ASN A 179 -10.78 15.09 15.71
N LEU A 180 -12.05 15.23 15.28
CA LEU A 180 -12.67 14.27 14.37
C LEU A 180 -11.89 14.14 13.05
N HIS A 181 -11.29 15.22 12.56
CA HIS A 181 -10.49 15.16 11.33
C HIS A 181 -9.20 14.36 11.51
N ILE A 182 -8.38 14.76 12.49
CA ILE A 182 -7.05 14.16 12.73
C ILE A 182 -7.17 12.70 13.19
N HIS A 183 -8.19 12.36 13.96
CA HIS A 183 -8.38 11.00 14.48
C HIS A 183 -9.30 10.14 13.61
N LEU A 184 -10.52 10.58 13.30
CA LEU A 184 -11.52 9.74 12.62
C LEU A 184 -11.38 9.78 11.09
N LEU A 185 -11.44 10.97 10.48
CA LEU A 185 -11.39 11.08 9.02
C LEU A 185 -10.04 10.63 8.45
N ASN A 186 -8.94 10.86 9.17
CA ASN A 186 -7.62 10.35 8.81
C ASN A 186 -7.62 8.82 8.65
N GLY A 187 -8.11 8.06 9.64
CA GLY A 187 -8.19 6.60 9.56
C GLY A 187 -9.17 6.08 8.50
N ILE A 188 -10.36 6.71 8.38
CA ILE A 188 -11.33 6.34 7.34
C ILE A 188 -10.73 6.53 5.95
N THR A 189 -10.09 7.67 5.70
CA THR A 189 -9.48 7.95 4.40
C THR A 189 -8.29 7.05 4.10
N ALA A 190 -7.49 6.65 5.11
CA ALA A 190 -6.44 5.66 4.96
C ALA A 190 -6.98 4.30 4.47
N VAL A 191 -8.07 3.81 5.06
CA VAL A 191 -8.73 2.58 4.62
C VAL A 191 -9.28 2.75 3.20
N LEU A 192 -9.99 3.84 2.91
CA LEU A 192 -10.50 4.09 1.56
C LEU A 192 -9.38 4.16 0.52
N ASP A 193 -8.24 4.76 0.86
CA ASP A 193 -7.11 4.87 -0.06
C ASP A 193 -6.51 3.50 -0.37
N LEU A 194 -6.39 2.59 0.61
CA LEU A 194 -6.03 1.19 0.35
C LEU A 194 -6.94 0.57 -0.73
N TRP A 195 -8.23 0.89 -0.75
CA TRP A 195 -9.10 0.39 -1.80
C TRP A 195 -8.88 1.07 -3.13
N VAL A 196 -8.68 2.39 -3.18
CA VAL A 196 -8.56 3.15 -4.42
C VAL A 196 -7.19 2.98 -5.11
N THR A 197 -6.11 2.80 -4.34
CA THR A 197 -4.75 2.63 -4.86
C THR A 197 -4.53 1.28 -5.54
N GLY A 198 -3.49 1.17 -6.35
CA GLY A 198 -3.00 -0.11 -6.88
C GLY A 198 -1.84 -0.70 -6.07
N PHE A 199 -1.45 -0.10 -4.94
CA PHE A 199 -0.23 -0.49 -4.23
C PHE A 199 -0.33 -1.92 -3.67
N PRO A 200 0.72 -2.73 -3.81
CA PRO A 200 0.77 -4.03 -3.14
C PRO A 200 0.93 -3.88 -1.62
N VAL A 201 0.47 -4.88 -0.87
CA VAL A 201 0.75 -5.00 0.58
C VAL A 201 1.39 -6.35 0.80
N HIS A 202 2.63 -6.36 1.31
CA HIS A 202 3.41 -7.57 1.56
C HIS A 202 3.60 -7.81 3.05
N ILE A 203 3.77 -9.08 3.43
CA ILE A 203 3.93 -9.47 4.84
C ILE A 203 5.08 -8.74 5.51
N PHE A 204 6.22 -8.51 4.84
CA PHE A 204 7.38 -7.86 5.45
C PHE A 204 7.20 -6.35 5.67
N HIS A 205 6.22 -5.73 5.04
CA HIS A 205 6.04 -4.28 5.11
C HIS A 205 5.65 -3.78 6.51
N PHE A 206 5.12 -4.66 7.37
CA PHE A 206 4.87 -4.35 8.78
C PHE A 206 6.12 -3.85 9.52
N LEU A 207 7.33 -4.26 9.10
CA LEU A 207 8.58 -3.84 9.72
C LEU A 207 8.80 -2.34 9.62
N TYR A 208 8.34 -1.70 8.54
CA TYR A 208 8.47 -0.25 8.37
C TYR A 208 7.56 0.51 9.33
N THR A 209 6.32 0.04 9.50
CA THR A 209 5.39 0.58 10.50
C THR A 209 5.91 0.33 11.91
N PHE A 210 6.49 -0.83 12.17
CA PHE A 210 7.10 -1.18 13.46
C PHE A 210 8.26 -0.26 13.79
N LEU A 211 9.17 -0.01 12.84
CA LEU A 211 10.30 0.92 13.01
C LEU A 211 9.82 2.34 13.29
N TYR A 212 8.80 2.82 12.57
CA TYR A 212 8.21 4.14 12.83
C TYR A 212 7.67 4.24 14.26
N ALA A 213 6.94 3.22 14.70
CA ALA A 213 6.37 3.20 16.03
C ALA A 213 7.45 3.08 17.12
N ALA A 214 8.50 2.29 16.90
CA ALA A 214 9.67 2.21 17.78
C ALA A 214 10.39 3.57 17.90
N CYS A 215 10.54 4.30 16.79
CA CYS A 215 11.08 5.67 16.79
C CYS A 215 10.20 6.62 17.63
N TYR A 216 8.88 6.53 17.52
CA TYR A 216 8.00 7.36 18.33
C TYR A 216 8.08 7.00 19.83
N ILE A 217 8.11 5.72 20.18
CA ILE A 217 8.31 5.29 21.58
C ILE A 217 9.64 5.80 22.13
N ALA A 218 10.74 5.67 21.37
CA ALA A 218 12.03 6.24 21.77
C ALA A 218 11.95 7.76 21.98
N PHE A 219 11.25 8.48 21.10
CA PHE A 219 10.99 9.92 21.26
C PHE A 219 10.22 10.21 22.56
N THR A 220 9.18 9.43 22.91
CA THR A 220 8.46 9.65 24.17
C THR A 220 9.33 9.40 25.40
N GLY A 221 10.26 8.43 25.35
CA GLY A 221 11.20 8.17 26.43
C GLY A 221 12.24 9.28 26.60
N VAL A 222 12.73 9.84 25.49
CA VAL A 222 13.60 11.03 25.52
C VAL A 222 12.84 12.23 26.08
N HIS A 223 11.63 12.49 25.60
CA HIS A 223 10.79 13.60 26.09
C HIS A 223 10.57 13.51 27.61
N TYR A 224 10.31 12.31 28.12
CA TYR A 224 10.20 12.05 29.55
C TYR A 224 11.51 12.32 30.30
N ALA A 225 12.65 11.82 29.79
CA ALA A 225 13.94 11.98 30.45
C ALA A 225 14.45 13.43 30.48
N THR A 226 14.05 14.26 29.52
CA THR A 226 14.50 15.66 29.40
C THR A 226 13.56 16.67 30.04
N ASN A 227 12.41 16.22 30.57
CA ASN A 227 11.35 17.09 31.10
C ASN A 227 10.99 18.23 30.14
N THR A 228 11.02 17.95 28.84
CA THR A 228 10.70 18.98 27.85
C THR A 228 9.23 19.37 28.04
N THR A 229 8.96 20.67 28.12
CA THR A 229 7.66 21.28 28.44
C THR A 229 6.56 21.07 27.38
N GLY A 230 6.73 20.10 26.48
CA GLY A 230 5.81 19.77 25.39
C GLY A 230 4.60 18.93 25.79
N SER A 231 4.36 18.69 27.08
CA SER A 231 3.17 17.97 27.57
C SER A 231 1.95 18.88 27.68
N SER A 232 0.77 18.27 27.52
CA SER A 232 -0.46 18.83 28.06
C SER A 232 -0.33 18.89 29.59
N GLU A 233 -0.38 20.09 30.15
CA GLU A 233 -0.47 20.38 31.59
C GLU A 233 0.84 20.37 32.41
N GLY A 234 2.02 20.35 31.77
CA GLY A 234 3.30 20.46 32.49
C GLY A 234 3.77 19.15 33.12
N ASN A 235 3.21 18.02 32.69
CA ASN A 235 3.65 16.69 33.07
C ASN A 235 4.92 16.27 32.31
N GLU A 236 5.67 15.29 32.80
CA GLU A 236 6.87 14.79 32.09
C GLU A 236 6.48 13.87 30.90
N TYR A 237 5.28 13.27 30.94
CA TYR A 237 4.74 12.39 29.91
C TYR A 237 3.89 13.12 28.87
N ILE A 238 3.88 12.60 27.63
CA ILE A 238 3.00 13.09 26.54
C ILE A 238 1.58 12.52 26.70
N TYR A 239 1.47 11.26 27.09
CA TYR A 239 0.20 10.57 27.30
C TYR A 239 0.16 10.00 28.72
N PRO A 240 -0.94 10.14 29.47
CA PRO A 240 -1.06 9.59 30.82
C PRO A 240 -0.84 8.07 30.89
N VAL A 241 -1.13 7.35 29.81
CA VAL A 241 -0.89 5.90 29.71
C VAL A 241 0.59 5.54 29.52
N LEU A 242 1.44 6.52 29.20
CA LEU A 242 2.90 6.41 29.10
C LEU A 242 3.60 7.17 30.26
N ASP A 243 2.97 7.22 31.43
CA ASP A 243 3.63 7.72 32.65
C ASP A 243 4.68 6.70 33.13
N TYR A 244 5.92 6.92 32.69
CA TYR A 244 7.08 6.07 33.01
C TYR A 244 7.51 6.17 34.48
N GLY A 245 7.09 7.21 35.21
CA GLY A 245 7.46 7.43 36.60
C GLY A 245 6.48 6.76 37.57
N SER A 246 5.22 7.17 37.50
CA SER A 246 4.20 6.71 38.47
C SER A 246 3.54 5.39 38.07
N LYS A 247 3.48 5.08 36.76
CA LYS A 247 2.77 3.91 36.22
C LYS A 247 3.60 3.12 35.20
N PRO A 248 4.86 2.73 35.51
CA PRO A 248 5.77 2.10 34.54
C PRO A 248 5.26 0.77 33.99
N SER A 249 4.56 -0.04 34.81
CA SER A 249 3.99 -1.31 34.36
C SER A 249 2.86 -1.12 33.34
N LEU A 250 2.02 -0.09 33.51
CA LEU A 250 0.99 0.27 32.55
C LEU A 250 1.63 0.76 31.24
N ALA A 251 2.63 1.64 31.32
CA ALA A 251 3.33 2.16 30.16
C ALA A 251 3.95 1.03 29.32
N VAL A 252 4.69 0.12 29.97
CA VAL A 252 5.26 -1.06 29.31
C VAL A 252 4.17 -1.96 28.71
N GLY A 253 3.09 -2.22 29.46
CA GLY A 253 1.97 -3.03 28.99
C GLY A 253 1.29 -2.46 27.75
N VAL A 254 1.05 -1.15 27.71
CA VAL A 254 0.46 -0.45 26.55
C VAL A 254 1.40 -0.51 25.35
N VAL A 255 2.69 -0.21 25.55
CA VAL A 255 3.69 -0.28 24.46
C VAL A 255 3.76 -1.70 23.87
N LEU A 256 3.86 -2.74 24.70
CA LEU A 256 3.89 -4.12 24.23
C LEU A 256 2.58 -4.53 23.56
N GLY A 257 1.43 -4.13 24.12
CA GLY A 257 0.12 -4.40 23.54
C GLY A 257 -0.05 -3.78 22.15
N VAL A 258 0.47 -2.57 21.92
CA VAL A 258 0.45 -1.94 20.60
C VAL A 258 1.46 -2.58 19.65
N MET A 259 2.71 -2.77 20.09
CA MET A 259 3.79 -3.31 19.25
C MET A 259 3.57 -4.75 18.82
N LEU A 260 3.11 -5.60 19.74
CA LEU A 260 2.99 -7.05 19.53
C LEU A 260 1.55 -7.50 19.25
N GLY A 261 0.56 -6.67 19.59
CA GLY A 261 -0.86 -6.97 19.39
C GLY A 261 -1.47 -6.14 18.26
N LEU A 262 -1.70 -4.85 18.52
CA LEU A 262 -2.47 -3.99 17.61
C LEU A 262 -1.81 -3.81 16.24
N LEU A 263 -0.50 -3.50 16.19
CA LEU A 263 0.19 -3.24 14.93
C LEU A 263 0.20 -4.48 14.01
N PRO A 264 0.60 -5.68 14.46
CA PRO A 264 0.50 -6.90 13.64
C PRO A 264 -0.93 -7.20 13.20
N LEU A 265 -1.92 -6.99 14.09
CA LEU A 265 -3.33 -7.17 13.76
C LEU A 265 -3.77 -6.25 12.62
N ILE A 266 -3.45 -4.95 12.70
CA ILE A 266 -3.77 -3.99 11.63
C ILE A 266 -3.09 -4.37 10.33
N HIS A 267 -1.82 -4.78 10.36
CA HIS A 267 -1.13 -5.21 9.16
C HIS A 267 -1.79 -6.44 8.50
N ILE A 268 -2.21 -7.42 9.29
CA ILE A 268 -2.97 -8.59 8.80
C ILE A 268 -4.31 -8.16 8.17
N LEU A 269 -5.01 -7.20 8.76
CA LEU A 269 -6.24 -6.64 8.20
C LEU A 269 -5.98 -5.92 6.86
N PHE A 270 -4.88 -5.18 6.75
CA PHE A 270 -4.47 -4.53 5.50
C PHE A 270 -4.14 -5.54 4.39
N ILE A 271 -3.39 -6.60 4.71
CA ILE A 271 -3.16 -7.72 3.78
C ILE A 271 -4.50 -8.34 3.36
N SER A 272 -5.40 -8.58 4.32
CA SER A 272 -6.71 -9.17 4.04
C SER A 272 -7.53 -8.31 3.08
N GLN A 273 -7.59 -6.99 3.31
CA GLN A 273 -8.28 -6.05 2.42
C GLN A 273 -7.62 -5.96 1.05
N TYR A 274 -6.28 -5.94 0.99
CA TYR A 274 -5.52 -6.01 -0.25
C TYR A 274 -5.89 -7.25 -1.07
N LEU A 275 -5.91 -8.43 -0.44
CA LEU A 275 -6.25 -9.70 -1.08
C LEU A 275 -7.70 -9.69 -1.59
N VAL A 276 -8.64 -9.17 -0.80
CA VAL A 276 -10.04 -9.02 -1.22
C VAL A 276 -10.13 -8.08 -2.43
N ARG A 277 -9.49 -6.91 -2.41
CA ARG A 277 -9.44 -5.97 -3.53
C ARG A 277 -8.93 -6.64 -4.80
N VAL A 278 -7.80 -7.32 -4.72
CA VAL A 278 -7.19 -8.05 -5.84
C VAL A 278 -8.13 -9.13 -6.37
N TRP A 279 -8.77 -9.90 -5.48
CA TRP A 279 -9.73 -10.93 -5.86
C TRP A 279 -10.96 -10.35 -6.56
N ILE A 280 -11.53 -9.25 -6.07
CA ILE A 280 -12.68 -8.58 -6.71
C ILE A 280 -12.30 -8.11 -8.10
N ILE A 281 -11.17 -7.39 -8.21
CA ILE A 281 -10.70 -6.83 -9.49
C ILE A 281 -10.43 -7.96 -10.49
N ALA A 282 -9.82 -9.06 -10.04
CA ALA A 282 -9.64 -10.25 -10.87
C ALA A 282 -10.95 -10.82 -11.41
N ARG A 283 -12.01 -10.86 -10.60
CA ARG A 283 -13.32 -11.36 -11.02
C ARG A 283 -14.03 -10.42 -12.00
N LEU A 284 -13.94 -9.11 -11.77
CA LEU A 284 -14.50 -8.10 -12.66
C LEU A 284 -13.76 -8.05 -14.01
N HIS A 285 -12.44 -8.19 -13.98
CA HIS A 285 -11.59 -8.12 -15.16
C HIS A 285 -11.44 -9.44 -15.92
N LYS A 286 -11.80 -10.61 -15.37
CA LYS A 286 -11.96 -11.84 -16.17
C LYS A 286 -12.98 -11.67 -17.31
N ARG A 287 -13.83 -10.65 -17.26
CA ARG A 287 -14.73 -10.25 -18.36
C ARG A 287 -14.05 -9.44 -19.48
N PHE A 288 -12.79 -9.01 -19.29
CA PHE A 288 -12.02 -8.17 -20.22
C PHE A 288 -10.58 -8.71 -20.38
N GLU A 289 -10.32 -9.44 -21.48
CA GLU A 289 -9.04 -10.16 -21.72
C GLU A 289 -7.76 -9.34 -21.54
N THR A 290 -7.83 -8.01 -21.71
CA THR A 290 -6.71 -7.08 -21.60
C THR A 290 -6.03 -7.06 -20.21
N TYR A 291 -6.74 -7.46 -19.14
CA TYR A 291 -6.26 -7.37 -17.75
C TYR A 291 -5.63 -8.65 -17.20
N ARG A 292 -5.75 -9.77 -17.94
CA ARG A 292 -5.30 -11.10 -17.51
C ARG A 292 -3.78 -11.19 -17.28
N LYS A 293 -2.99 -10.29 -17.91
CA LYS A 293 -1.52 -10.23 -17.79
C LYS A 293 -1.00 -9.51 -16.53
N PHE A 294 -1.87 -8.86 -15.75
CA PHE A 294 -1.45 -7.96 -14.66
C PHE A 294 -1.76 -8.49 -13.25
N LEU A 295 -2.38 -9.68 -13.15
CA LEU A 295 -2.74 -10.31 -11.88
C LEU A 295 -1.98 -11.63 -11.74
N PRO A 296 -0.84 -11.65 -11.03
CA PRO A 296 -0.01 -12.85 -10.91
C PRO A 296 -0.80 -14.04 -10.33
N VAL A 297 -1.71 -13.76 -9.39
CA VAL A 297 -2.60 -14.75 -8.76
C VAL A 297 -3.55 -15.43 -9.74
N VAL A 298 -4.00 -14.74 -10.81
CA VAL A 298 -4.96 -15.29 -11.77
C VAL A 298 -4.25 -16.14 -12.83
N GLN A 299 -3.08 -15.70 -13.30
CA GLN A 299 -2.31 -16.45 -14.29
C GLN A 299 -1.92 -17.84 -13.78
N GLU A 300 -1.48 -17.97 -12.53
CA GLU A 300 -1.10 -19.26 -11.96
C GLU A 300 -2.31 -20.22 -11.84
N THR A 301 -3.47 -19.71 -11.41
CA THR A 301 -4.67 -20.56 -11.24
C THR A 301 -5.25 -21.12 -12.55
N GLU A 302 -5.07 -20.45 -13.69
CA GLU A 302 -5.57 -20.95 -14.98
C GLU A 302 -4.58 -21.87 -15.69
N THR A 303 -3.28 -21.64 -15.51
CA THR A 303 -2.26 -22.57 -15.99
C THR A 303 -2.42 -23.93 -15.28
N ASP A 304 -2.73 -23.91 -13.98
CA ASP A 304 -3.02 -25.12 -13.22
C ASP A 304 -4.33 -25.82 -13.68
N LEU A 305 -5.41 -25.06 -13.98
CA LEU A 305 -6.66 -25.65 -14.52
C LEU A 305 -6.48 -26.26 -15.92
N ASN A 306 -5.65 -25.65 -16.76
CA ASN A 306 -5.36 -26.18 -18.09
C ASN A 306 -4.46 -27.42 -18.01
N ASN A 307 -3.46 -27.43 -17.12
CA ASN A 307 -2.60 -28.60 -16.90
C ASN A 307 -3.36 -29.77 -16.26
N ASP A 308 -4.31 -29.50 -15.35
CA ASP A 308 -5.16 -30.54 -14.75
C ASP A 308 -6.11 -31.16 -15.80
N ASN A 309 -6.60 -30.37 -16.77
CA ASN A 309 -7.40 -30.86 -17.89
C ASN A 309 -6.58 -31.65 -18.92
N GLU A 310 -5.34 -31.24 -19.19
CA GLU A 310 -4.43 -31.99 -20.07
C GLU A 310 -3.99 -33.32 -19.44
N GLY A 311 -3.71 -33.35 -18.14
CA GLY A 311 -3.40 -34.59 -17.40
C GLY A 311 -4.56 -35.60 -17.35
N MET A 312 -5.82 -35.12 -17.38
CA MET A 312 -7.00 -35.98 -17.50
C MET A 312 -7.25 -36.49 -18.93
N SER A 313 -6.80 -35.74 -19.95
CA SER A 313 -6.85 -36.16 -21.36
C SER A 313 -5.78 -37.22 -21.69
N GLU A 314 -4.58 -37.11 -21.13
CA GLU A 314 -3.50 -38.09 -21.35
C GLU A 314 -3.74 -39.43 -20.63
N ALA A 315 -4.46 -39.41 -19.49
CA ALA A 315 -4.86 -40.63 -18.78
C ALA A 315 -5.92 -41.47 -19.53
N GLY A 316 -6.53 -40.95 -20.60
CA GLY A 316 -7.54 -41.65 -21.42
C GLY A 316 -6.99 -42.38 -22.64
N THR A 317 -5.70 -42.24 -22.97
CA THR A 317 -5.15 -42.69 -24.25
C THR A 317 -3.93 -43.59 -24.07
N SER A 318 -4.11 -44.73 -23.39
CA SER A 318 -3.13 -45.83 -23.42
C SER A 318 -3.80 -47.12 -23.88
N ARG A 319 -3.75 -47.40 -25.19
CA ARG A 319 -3.91 -48.76 -25.72
C ARG A 319 -3.12 -48.95 -27.02
N MET A 320 -2.05 -49.75 -26.87
CA MET A 320 -1.44 -50.70 -27.80
C MET A 320 -1.00 -50.22 -29.19
N THR A 321 0.30 -50.00 -29.35
CA THR A 321 1.01 -50.27 -30.60
C THR A 321 1.79 -51.57 -30.44
N PHE A 322 1.42 -52.58 -31.25
CA PHE A 322 2.17 -53.83 -31.38
C PHE A 322 3.29 -53.63 -32.40
N SER A 323 4.49 -54.06 -32.02
CA SER A 323 5.69 -54.10 -32.86
C SER A 323 5.69 -55.39 -33.68
N THR A 324 5.92 -55.28 -34.99
CA THR A 324 6.52 -56.36 -35.80
C THR A 324 7.45 -55.75 -36.84
N THR A 325 8.74 -55.98 -36.65
CA THR A 325 9.84 -55.84 -37.60
C THR A 325 9.81 -56.94 -38.66
N ALA A 326 10.04 -56.61 -39.93
CA ALA A 326 10.79 -57.44 -40.88
C ALA A 326 11.11 -56.66 -42.17
N ASP A 327 12.39 -56.35 -42.34
CA ASP A 327 13.24 -56.57 -43.52
C ASP A 327 12.71 -56.45 -44.96
N ASN A 328 13.51 -55.71 -45.73
CA ASN A 328 14.11 -56.05 -47.03
C ASN A 328 13.84 -55.14 -48.24
N HIS A 329 14.99 -54.67 -48.75
CA HIS A 329 15.42 -54.52 -50.13
C HIS A 329 15.01 -53.32 -51.00
N CYS A 330 16.08 -52.73 -51.54
CA CYS A 330 16.22 -51.96 -52.76
C CYS A 330 15.46 -52.59 -53.94
N ASP A 331 14.88 -51.77 -54.82
CA ASP A 331 15.44 -51.51 -56.16
C ASP A 331 14.50 -50.61 -57.00
N VAL A 332 15.18 -49.82 -57.85
CA VAL A 332 14.76 -48.99 -59.01
C VAL A 332 14.09 -47.64 -58.76
#